data_AF-H4F5C2-F1
#
_entry.id   AF-H4F5C2-F1
#
_cell.length_a   1.000
_cell.length_b   1.000
_cell.length_c   1.000
_cell.angle_alpha   90.00
_cell.angle_beta   90.00
_cell.angle_gamma   90.00
#
_symmetry.space_group_name_H-M   'P 1'
#
loop_
_entity.id
_entity.type
_entity.pdbx_description
1 polymer ?
#
loop_
_entity_poly.entity_id
_entity_poly.type
_entity_poly.pdbx_seq_one_letter_code
_entity_poly.pdbx_strand_id
1 'polypeptide(L)'
;MFRRESGEPGIARHGGGFKKMVHRLRLVSGLTLLLFTAMHLCNLAFALRSIEALDAASRYLLAPWNTHAGSLLLLGAAVVHTCMGLVSIAQRRSLAMSRTDWVQMILGVVTVPLLISHALLAGVLRHIYPQFQPNYSFFLLFYWKFLPVAAVQQILLLVVLWVHGAIGFYHWLVLRPIWTRIGAVLMPALFMIPILALLGFVEGGRDALLRLETAPDWQAKVNNLLLLTETAAARLNAIQNRVILIYGILLLAALAVMAIRILRHRDTQVTITYEGEATIAGRAGLSILEISLLADMPHAHVCGGRGRCGTCLVAAQSEHGVVSPVGDIEARTLARIGARQNERLACQARLLQGAIHVTRLQPVHVDAQVSRFPHRANDQSVNVSGDLP
;
A
#
# COMPACT_ATOMS: atom_id res chain seq x y z
N MET A 1 -10.93 -14.94 -61.34
CA MET A 1 -12.01 -14.66 -60.37
C MET A 1 -11.44 -14.95 -58.98
N PHE A 2 -10.76 -13.94 -58.40
CA PHE A 2 -9.95 -14.09 -57.18
C PHE A 2 -10.82 -13.97 -55.93
N ARG A 3 -10.79 -14.99 -55.06
CA ARG A 3 -11.29 -14.93 -53.68
C ARG A 3 -10.10 -14.61 -52.77
N ARG A 4 -10.04 -13.37 -52.25
CA ARG A 4 -9.13 -12.96 -51.18
C ARG A 4 -9.86 -13.14 -49.84
N GLU A 5 -9.40 -14.09 -49.05
CA GLU A 5 -9.64 -14.10 -47.61
C GLU A 5 -8.66 -13.10 -46.99
N SER A 6 -9.16 -11.96 -46.51
CA SER A 6 -8.38 -11.00 -45.74
C SER A 6 -8.38 -11.43 -44.28
N GLY A 7 -7.25 -11.97 -43.84
CA GLY A 7 -6.97 -12.22 -42.43
C GLY A 7 -7.04 -10.93 -41.60
N GLU A 8 -7.67 -11.03 -40.44
CA GLU A 8 -7.62 -10.01 -39.40
C GLU A 8 -6.17 -9.80 -38.92
N PRO A 9 -5.67 -8.56 -38.85
CA PRO A 9 -4.40 -8.30 -38.20
C PRO A 9 -4.56 -8.41 -36.69
N GLY A 10 -3.98 -9.47 -36.12
CA GLY A 10 -3.86 -9.68 -34.69
C GLY A 10 -3.22 -8.48 -33.99
N ILE A 11 -4.00 -7.80 -33.16
CA ILE A 11 -3.53 -6.71 -32.30
C ILE A 11 -2.47 -7.27 -31.35
N ALA A 12 -1.22 -6.85 -31.55
CA ALA A 12 -0.06 -7.25 -30.77
C ALA A 12 -0.28 -7.02 -29.26
N ARG A 13 -0.38 -8.11 -28.50
CA ARG A 13 -0.55 -8.17 -27.03
C ARG A 13 0.72 -7.82 -26.22
N HIS A 14 1.64 -7.00 -26.75
CA HIS A 14 2.95 -6.80 -26.10
C HIS A 14 2.98 -5.80 -24.93
N GLY A 15 1.91 -5.01 -24.71
CA GLY A 15 1.83 -4.09 -23.56
C GLY A 15 1.24 -4.67 -22.26
N GLY A 16 0.46 -5.75 -22.35
CA GLY A 16 -0.33 -6.26 -21.22
C GLY A 16 0.46 -7.08 -20.20
N GLY A 17 1.56 -7.72 -20.62
CA GLY A 17 2.41 -8.53 -19.74
C GLY A 17 3.15 -7.69 -18.69
N PHE A 18 3.78 -6.59 -19.13
CA PHE A 18 4.55 -5.70 -18.27
C PHE A 18 3.68 -5.03 -17.19
N LYS A 19 2.49 -4.51 -17.55
CA LYS A 19 1.57 -3.89 -16.60
C LYS A 19 0.99 -4.89 -15.58
N LYS A 20 0.73 -6.13 -16.00
CA LYS A 20 0.34 -7.23 -15.10
C LYS A 20 1.46 -7.57 -14.12
N MET A 21 2.70 -7.60 -14.59
CA MET A 21 3.88 -7.83 -13.77
C MET A 21 4.02 -6.76 -12.68
N VAL A 22 3.97 -5.47 -13.05
CA VAL A 22 4.06 -4.33 -12.12
C VAL A 22 3.01 -4.42 -10.99
N HIS A 23 1.76 -4.76 -11.32
CA HIS A 23 0.71 -4.87 -10.33
C HIS A 23 0.94 -6.03 -9.35
N ARG A 24 1.37 -7.19 -9.88
CA ARG A 24 1.69 -8.36 -9.06
C ARG A 24 2.88 -8.08 -8.16
N LEU A 25 3.94 -7.48 -8.70
CA LEU A 25 5.13 -7.11 -7.94
C LEU A 25 4.78 -6.20 -6.76
N ARG A 26 3.99 -5.14 -6.97
CA ARG A 26 3.58 -4.24 -5.88
C ARG A 26 2.78 -4.95 -4.79
N LEU A 27 1.87 -5.85 -5.17
CA LEU A 27 1.04 -6.59 -4.21
C LEU A 27 1.89 -7.60 -3.43
N VAL A 28 2.67 -8.43 -4.13
CA VAL A 28 3.49 -9.47 -3.51
C VAL A 28 4.53 -8.85 -2.60
N SER A 29 5.24 -7.80 -3.05
CA SER A 29 6.21 -7.11 -2.19
C SER A 29 5.58 -6.51 -0.94
N GLY A 30 4.41 -5.88 -1.06
CA GLY A 30 3.68 -5.34 0.09
C GLY A 30 3.19 -6.42 1.06
N LEU A 31 2.70 -7.56 0.55
CA LEU A 31 2.27 -8.69 1.38
C LEU A 31 3.45 -9.37 2.08
N THR A 32 4.59 -9.50 1.41
CA THR A 32 5.82 -10.04 2.01
C THR A 32 6.28 -9.16 3.17
N LEU A 33 6.33 -7.84 2.97
CA LEU A 33 6.71 -6.89 4.04
C LEU A 33 5.72 -6.94 5.20
N LEU A 34 4.41 -6.93 4.91
CA LEU A 34 3.38 -7.01 5.95
C LEU A 34 3.46 -8.32 6.74
N LEU A 35 3.73 -9.44 6.08
CA LEU A 35 3.89 -10.73 6.75
C LEU A 35 5.11 -10.71 7.68
N PHE A 36 6.26 -10.25 7.21
CA PHE A 36 7.45 -10.08 8.05
C PHE A 36 7.16 -9.18 9.26
N THR A 37 6.55 -8.01 9.02
CA THR A 37 6.18 -7.08 10.10
C THR A 37 5.23 -7.71 11.08
N ALA A 38 4.17 -8.40 10.63
CA ALA A 38 3.21 -9.06 11.51
C ALA A 38 3.90 -10.12 12.38
N MET A 39 4.77 -10.95 11.80
CA MET A 39 5.56 -11.93 12.56
C MET A 39 6.50 -11.26 13.56
N HIS A 40 7.16 -10.17 13.17
CA HIS A 40 8.04 -9.40 14.05
C HIS A 40 7.29 -8.75 15.22
N LEU A 41 6.12 -8.16 14.98
CA LEU A 41 5.28 -7.55 16.02
C LEU A 41 4.66 -8.60 16.93
N CYS A 42 4.19 -9.71 16.38
CA CYS A 42 3.75 -10.86 17.18
C CYS A 42 4.89 -11.40 18.05
N ASN A 43 6.13 -11.41 17.54
CA ASN A 43 7.29 -11.76 18.35
C ASN A 43 7.43 -10.81 19.54
N LEU A 44 7.46 -9.49 19.29
CA LEU A 44 7.53 -8.45 20.32
C LEU A 44 6.46 -8.62 21.42
N ALA A 45 5.24 -9.05 21.08
CA ALA A 45 4.19 -9.30 22.07
C ALA A 45 4.57 -10.35 23.12
N PHE A 46 5.44 -11.33 22.82
CA PHE A 46 5.89 -12.31 23.81
C PHE A 46 6.72 -11.71 24.95
N ALA A 47 7.25 -10.50 24.76
CA ALA A 47 7.94 -9.76 25.82
C ALA A 47 7.02 -9.41 27.00
N LEU A 48 5.69 -9.42 26.80
CA LEU A 48 4.71 -9.32 27.90
C LEU A 48 4.85 -10.46 28.93
N ARG A 49 5.39 -11.61 28.51
CA ARG A 49 5.59 -12.77 29.39
C ARG A 49 6.99 -12.78 30.01
N SER A 50 8.01 -12.64 29.17
CA SER A 50 9.41 -12.41 29.52
C SER A 50 10.27 -12.23 28.26
N ILE A 51 11.50 -11.76 28.42
CA ILE A 51 12.47 -11.68 27.31
C ILE A 51 12.84 -13.07 26.79
N GLU A 52 12.88 -14.10 27.64
CA GLU A 52 13.16 -15.48 27.22
C GLU A 52 12.03 -16.02 26.33
N ALA A 53 10.77 -15.66 26.60
CA ALA A 53 9.64 -16.02 25.74
C ALA A 53 9.75 -15.34 24.37
N LEU A 54 10.12 -14.06 24.34
CA LEU A 54 10.42 -13.29 23.13
C LEU A 54 11.55 -13.91 22.30
N ASP A 55 12.67 -14.26 22.94
CA ASP A 55 13.80 -14.92 22.28
C ASP A 55 13.41 -16.32 21.80
N ALA A 56 12.65 -17.10 22.58
CA ALA A 56 12.18 -18.42 22.19
C ALA A 56 11.24 -18.38 20.98
N ALA A 57 10.27 -17.46 20.96
CA ALA A 57 9.35 -17.24 19.84
C ALA A 57 10.09 -16.81 18.57
N SER A 58 11.17 -16.03 18.72
CA SER A 58 11.94 -15.49 17.59
C SER A 58 12.57 -16.59 16.74
N ARG A 59 12.93 -17.72 17.36
CA ARG A 59 13.48 -18.90 16.69
C ARG A 59 12.50 -19.56 15.71
N TYR A 60 11.21 -19.27 15.83
CA TYR A 60 10.18 -19.77 14.93
C TYR A 60 9.66 -18.65 14.02
N LEU A 61 9.32 -17.50 14.59
CA LEU A 61 8.73 -16.38 13.86
C LEU A 61 9.73 -15.69 12.94
N LEU A 62 11.00 -15.58 13.34
CA LEU A 62 12.03 -14.90 12.56
C LEU A 62 13.00 -15.83 11.84
N ALA A 63 12.98 -17.13 12.12
CA ALA A 63 13.84 -18.10 11.43
C ALA A 63 13.77 -18.02 9.90
N PRO A 64 12.59 -17.97 9.24
CA PRO A 64 12.52 -17.88 7.79
C PRO A 64 13.26 -16.65 7.22
N TRP A 65 13.21 -15.53 7.95
CA TRP A 65 13.74 -14.23 7.56
C TRP A 65 15.23 -14.05 7.88
N ASN A 66 15.75 -14.84 8.82
CA ASN A 66 17.17 -14.83 9.18
C ASN A 66 18.04 -15.69 8.25
N THR A 67 17.45 -16.42 7.29
CA THR A 67 18.19 -17.11 6.23
C THR A 67 18.66 -16.12 5.17
N HIS A 68 19.72 -16.45 4.41
CA HIS A 68 20.16 -15.63 3.27
C HIS A 68 19.05 -15.41 2.23
N ALA A 69 18.24 -16.44 1.96
CA ALA A 69 17.12 -16.33 1.03
C ALA A 69 16.02 -15.41 1.58
N GLY A 70 15.69 -15.54 2.87
CA GLY A 70 14.69 -14.70 3.54
C GLY A 70 15.09 -13.24 3.62
N SER A 71 16.35 -12.96 3.96
CA SER A 71 16.86 -11.58 4.04
C SER A 71 16.94 -10.92 2.67
N LEU A 72 17.36 -11.66 1.63
CA LEU A 72 17.35 -11.19 0.25
C LEU A 72 15.92 -10.93 -0.26
N LEU A 73 14.99 -11.82 0.07
CA LEU A 73 13.58 -11.65 -0.25
C LEU A 73 13.00 -10.38 0.42
N LEU A 74 13.33 -10.15 1.68
CA LEU A 74 12.87 -8.99 2.43
C LEU A 74 13.42 -7.68 1.86
N LEU A 75 14.73 -7.63 1.59
CA LEU A 75 15.39 -6.49 0.97
C LEU A 75 14.82 -6.22 -0.44
N GLY A 76 14.68 -7.28 -1.25
CA GLY A 76 14.08 -7.19 -2.57
C GLY A 76 12.64 -6.68 -2.53
N ALA A 77 11.83 -7.17 -1.59
CA ALA A 77 10.48 -6.69 -1.37
C ALA A 77 10.45 -5.21 -0.96
N ALA A 78 11.33 -4.77 -0.05
CA ALA A 78 11.43 -3.38 0.38
C ALA A 78 11.77 -2.44 -0.79
N VAL A 79 12.78 -2.80 -1.59
CA VAL A 79 13.19 -2.02 -2.78
C VAL A 79 12.07 -1.98 -3.81
N VAL A 80 11.51 -3.13 -4.19
CA VAL A 80 10.43 -3.21 -5.19
C VAL A 80 9.21 -2.44 -4.72
N HIS A 81 8.80 -2.59 -3.46
CA HIS A 81 7.64 -1.89 -2.91
C HIS A 81 7.84 -0.37 -2.93
N THR A 82 9.00 0.11 -2.51
CA THR A 82 9.35 1.53 -2.50
C THR A 82 9.35 2.10 -3.91
N CYS A 83 10.04 1.44 -4.86
CA CYS A 83 10.07 1.87 -6.26
C CYS A 83 8.68 1.92 -6.89
N MET A 84 7.85 0.89 -6.66
CA MET A 84 6.47 0.86 -7.17
C MET A 84 5.58 1.92 -6.50
N GLY A 85 5.85 2.26 -5.25
CA GLY A 85 5.21 3.38 -4.53
C GLY A 85 5.54 4.72 -5.19
N LEU A 86 6.81 5.01 -5.42
CA LEU A 86 7.26 6.24 -6.09
C LEU A 86 6.73 6.34 -7.52
N VAL A 87 6.73 5.25 -8.28
CA VAL A 87 6.10 5.19 -9.61
C VAL A 87 4.59 5.49 -9.52
N SER A 88 3.91 4.98 -8.50
CA SER A 88 2.48 5.28 -8.28
C SER A 88 2.23 6.76 -7.98
N ILE A 89 3.14 7.44 -7.29
CA ILE A 89 3.08 8.90 -7.06
C ILE A 89 3.30 9.64 -8.38
N ALA A 90 4.38 9.33 -9.09
CA ALA A 90 4.74 9.96 -10.36
C ALA A 90 3.66 9.81 -11.45
N GLN A 91 2.85 8.75 -11.37
CA GLN A 91 1.80 8.49 -12.35
C GLN A 91 0.52 9.32 -12.14
N ARG A 92 0.35 9.99 -10.99
CA ARG A 92 -0.83 10.79 -10.70
C ARG A 92 -0.93 12.02 -11.61
N ARG A 93 -2.19 12.44 -11.84
CA ARG A 93 -2.56 13.61 -12.67
C ARG A 93 -3.49 14.58 -11.93
N SER A 94 -3.80 14.29 -10.68
CA SER A 94 -4.64 15.10 -9.79
C SER A 94 -4.23 14.86 -8.34
N LEU A 95 -4.46 15.88 -7.52
CA LEU A 95 -4.38 15.83 -6.06
C LEU A 95 -5.73 15.46 -5.42
N ALA A 96 -6.80 15.35 -6.21
CA ALA A 96 -8.11 14.88 -5.76
C ALA A 96 -8.02 13.40 -5.37
N MET A 97 -8.04 13.14 -4.07
CA MET A 97 -7.88 11.82 -3.48
C MET A 97 -8.76 11.72 -2.24
N SER A 98 -9.16 10.50 -1.91
CA SER A 98 -9.78 10.25 -0.61
C SER A 98 -8.80 10.57 0.54
N ARG A 99 -9.33 10.93 1.71
CA ARG A 99 -8.52 11.17 2.92
C ARG A 99 -7.62 9.96 3.25
N THR A 100 -8.16 8.75 3.10
CA THR A 100 -7.43 7.50 3.37
C THR A 100 -6.26 7.30 2.41
N ASP A 101 -6.42 7.66 1.13
CA ASP A 101 -5.31 7.55 0.17
C ASP A 101 -4.20 8.57 0.45
N TRP A 102 -4.55 9.78 0.91
CA TRP A 102 -3.58 10.78 1.37
C TRP A 102 -2.78 10.27 2.57
N VAL A 103 -3.48 9.78 3.59
CA VAL A 103 -2.85 9.19 4.78
C VAL A 103 -1.93 8.06 4.39
N GLN A 104 -2.40 7.09 3.60
CA GLN A 104 -1.58 5.93 3.20
C GLN A 104 -0.32 6.36 2.42
N MET A 105 -0.43 7.37 1.55
CA MET A 105 0.69 7.88 0.76
C MET A 105 1.73 8.57 1.65
N ILE A 106 1.30 9.45 2.56
CA ILE A 106 2.20 10.15 3.49
C ILE A 106 2.91 9.14 4.39
N LEU A 107 2.17 8.21 4.99
CA LEU A 107 2.74 7.17 5.85
C LEU A 107 3.77 6.32 5.09
N GLY A 108 3.47 5.95 3.84
CA GLY A 108 4.39 5.19 3.00
C GLY A 108 5.68 5.95 2.68
N VAL A 109 5.59 7.27 2.46
CA VAL A 109 6.77 8.13 2.23
C VAL A 109 7.63 8.25 3.48
N VAL A 110 7.01 8.52 4.63
CA VAL A 110 7.71 8.71 5.90
C VAL A 110 8.29 7.40 6.46
N THR A 111 7.79 6.24 6.03
CA THR A 111 8.27 4.93 6.48
C THR A 111 9.77 4.73 6.23
N VAL A 112 10.28 5.10 5.05
CA VAL A 112 11.69 4.85 4.68
C VAL A 112 12.69 5.54 5.62
N PRO A 113 12.62 6.87 5.85
CA PRO A 113 13.54 7.54 6.76
C PRO A 113 13.38 7.07 8.23
N LEU A 114 12.18 6.69 8.66
CA LEU A 114 11.97 6.14 10.01
C LEU A 114 12.57 4.73 10.18
N LEU A 115 12.48 3.90 9.14
CA LEU A 115 12.87 2.49 9.16
C LEU A 115 14.39 2.28 9.00
N ILE A 116 15.07 3.12 8.22
CA ILE A 116 16.42 2.81 7.74
C ILE A 116 17.44 2.61 8.86
N SER A 117 17.40 3.44 9.90
CA SER A 117 18.30 3.33 11.06
C SER A 117 18.12 2.00 11.80
N HIS A 118 16.87 1.58 12.01
CA HIS A 118 16.53 0.28 12.61
C HIS A 118 16.99 -0.87 11.72
N ALA A 119 16.70 -0.82 10.42
CA ALA A 119 17.08 -1.87 9.48
C ALA A 119 18.61 -2.04 9.36
N LEU A 120 19.36 -0.93 9.37
CA LEU A 120 20.82 -0.95 9.33
C LEU A 120 21.41 -1.57 10.60
N LEU A 121 20.96 -1.12 11.78
CA LEU A 121 21.45 -1.62 13.05
C LEU A 121 21.06 -3.08 13.30
N ALA A 122 19.77 -3.41 13.15
CA ALA A 122 19.26 -4.74 13.49
C ALA A 122 19.54 -5.80 12.42
N GLY A 123 19.53 -5.41 11.14
CA GLY A 123 19.63 -6.31 10.00
C GLY A 123 21.01 -6.31 9.33
N VAL A 124 21.59 -5.14 9.05
CA VAL A 124 22.82 -5.06 8.25
C VAL A 124 24.08 -5.25 9.10
N LEU A 125 24.11 -4.70 10.32
CA LEU A 125 25.33 -4.68 11.13
C LEU A 125 25.90 -6.07 11.39
N ARG A 126 25.03 -7.05 11.71
CA ARG A 126 25.42 -8.46 11.93
C ARG A 126 26.09 -9.12 10.72
N HIS A 127 25.80 -8.65 9.51
CA HIS A 127 26.41 -9.17 8.28
C HIS A 127 27.77 -8.53 7.99
N ILE A 128 27.99 -7.30 8.49
CA ILE A 128 29.27 -6.59 8.34
C ILE A 128 30.25 -6.99 9.45
N TYR A 129 29.74 -7.19 10.68
CA TYR A 129 30.52 -7.54 11.86
C TYR A 129 29.94 -8.84 12.45
N PRO A 130 30.46 -10.02 12.07
CA PRO A 130 29.97 -11.32 12.54
C PRO A 130 29.97 -11.49 14.06
N GLN A 131 30.83 -10.76 14.77
CA GLN A 131 30.90 -10.70 16.24
C GLN A 131 29.72 -9.93 16.88
N PHE A 132 29.01 -9.11 16.10
CA PHE A 132 27.81 -8.43 16.55
C PHE A 132 26.61 -9.38 16.49
N GLN A 133 26.40 -10.12 17.58
CA GLN A 133 25.32 -11.10 17.76
C GLN A 133 24.34 -10.64 18.86
N PRO A 134 23.56 -9.57 18.62
CA PRO A 134 22.61 -9.06 19.59
C PRO A 134 21.43 -10.00 19.76
N ASN A 135 20.91 -10.08 21.00
CA ASN A 135 19.58 -10.63 21.28
C ASN A 135 18.56 -9.50 21.48
N TYR A 136 17.31 -9.84 21.72
CA TYR A 136 16.29 -8.82 21.95
C TYR A 136 16.54 -8.00 23.22
N SER A 137 17.07 -8.63 24.27
CA SER A 137 17.46 -7.93 25.50
C SER A 137 18.39 -6.75 25.22
N PHE A 138 19.40 -6.95 24.36
CA PHE A 138 20.29 -5.86 23.95
C PHE A 138 19.55 -4.74 23.24
N PHE A 139 18.71 -5.04 22.24
CA PHE A 139 18.00 -3.97 21.50
C PHE A 139 17.02 -3.19 22.37
N LEU A 140 16.28 -3.89 23.24
CA LEU A 140 15.36 -3.25 24.20
C LEU A 140 16.13 -2.34 25.14
N LEU A 141 17.22 -2.83 25.74
CA LEU A 141 18.09 -2.02 26.58
C LEU A 141 18.71 -0.84 25.81
N PHE A 142 19.16 -1.07 24.58
CA PHE A 142 19.78 -0.07 23.73
C PHE A 142 18.84 1.11 23.48
N TYR A 143 17.59 0.83 23.12
CA TYR A 143 16.59 1.87 22.93
C TYR A 143 16.20 2.57 24.23
N TRP A 144 15.90 1.83 25.30
CA TRP A 144 15.39 2.43 26.53
C TRP A 144 16.45 3.16 27.36
N LYS A 145 17.70 2.67 27.39
CA LYS A 145 18.80 3.24 28.19
C LYS A 145 19.71 4.18 27.40
N PHE A 146 20.14 3.76 26.21
CA PHE A 146 21.26 4.39 25.51
C PHE A 146 20.83 5.33 24.38
N LEU A 147 19.69 5.06 23.71
CA LEU A 147 19.12 5.89 22.64
C LEU A 147 17.60 6.09 22.79
N PRO A 148 17.13 6.78 23.87
CA PRO A 148 15.69 6.95 24.14
C PRO A 148 14.94 7.69 23.03
N VAL A 149 15.59 8.63 22.34
CA VAL A 149 14.99 9.30 21.16
C VAL A 149 14.70 8.28 20.05
N ALA A 150 15.59 7.31 19.83
CA ALA A 150 15.38 6.25 18.86
C ALA A 150 14.27 5.29 19.31
N ALA A 151 14.04 5.10 20.62
CA ALA A 151 12.90 4.34 21.14
C ALA A 151 11.57 4.98 20.73
N VAL A 152 11.43 6.30 20.90
CA VAL A 152 10.26 7.06 20.44
C VAL A 152 10.09 6.94 18.93
N GLN A 153 11.20 7.01 18.18
CA GLN A 153 11.18 6.78 16.73
C GLN A 153 10.68 5.37 16.38
N GLN A 154 11.03 4.32 17.13
CA GLN A 154 10.54 2.96 16.90
C GLN A 154 9.02 2.83 17.17
N ILE A 155 8.52 3.48 18.21
CA ILE A 155 7.08 3.55 18.50
C ILE A 155 6.34 4.23 17.33
N LEU A 156 6.85 5.37 16.86
CA LEU A 156 6.28 6.08 15.72
C LEU A 156 6.36 5.24 14.43
N LEU A 157 7.51 4.62 14.16
CA LEU A 157 7.72 3.74 13.01
C LEU A 157 6.71 2.60 13.01
N LEU A 158 6.49 1.94 14.15
CA LEU A 158 5.52 0.85 14.28
C LEU A 158 4.12 1.32 13.86
N VAL A 159 3.65 2.45 14.39
CA VAL A 159 2.33 2.99 14.06
C VAL A 159 2.25 3.35 12.58
N VAL A 160 3.23 4.09 12.05
CA VAL A 160 3.27 4.55 10.66
C VAL A 160 3.27 3.37 9.69
N LEU A 161 4.18 2.42 9.89
CA LEU A 161 4.37 1.27 9.02
C LEU A 161 3.18 0.31 9.11
N TRP A 162 2.64 0.06 10.30
CA TRP A 162 1.49 -0.82 10.48
C TRP A 162 0.22 -0.24 9.87
N VAL A 163 -0.09 1.04 10.12
CA VAL A 163 -1.28 1.69 9.54
C VAL A 163 -1.17 1.75 8.01
N HIS A 164 0.00 2.08 7.45
CA HIS A 164 0.24 2.03 6.01
C HIS A 164 -0.07 0.63 5.42
N GLY A 165 0.48 -0.42 6.05
CA GLY A 165 0.29 -1.81 5.63
C GLY A 165 -1.15 -2.28 5.79
N ALA A 166 -1.78 -2.00 6.93
CA ALA A 166 -3.14 -2.39 7.26
C ALA A 166 -4.16 -1.77 6.30
N ILE A 167 -4.04 -0.47 5.97
CA ILE A 167 -4.89 0.19 4.97
C ILE A 167 -4.75 -0.51 3.61
N GLY A 168 -3.51 -0.77 3.17
CA GLY A 168 -3.24 -1.41 1.89
C GLY A 168 -3.81 -2.83 1.81
N PHE A 169 -3.67 -3.58 2.89
CA PHE A 169 -4.17 -4.94 3.02
C PHE A 169 -5.69 -4.98 3.06
N TYR A 170 -6.32 -4.15 3.90
CA TYR A 170 -7.78 -4.04 4.00
C TYR A 170 -8.41 -3.71 2.65
N HIS A 171 -7.95 -2.64 1.97
CA HIS A 171 -8.47 -2.24 0.66
C HIS A 171 -8.32 -3.31 -0.42
N TRP A 172 -7.36 -4.23 -0.30
CA TRP A 172 -7.21 -5.34 -1.22
C TRP A 172 -8.09 -6.54 -0.85
N LEU A 173 -8.09 -6.94 0.42
CA LEU A 173 -8.73 -8.17 0.87
C LEU A 173 -10.23 -8.03 1.06
N VAL A 174 -10.73 -6.84 1.46
CA VAL A 174 -12.17 -6.58 1.69
C VAL A 174 -13.02 -6.82 0.43
N LEU A 175 -12.40 -6.70 -0.75
CA LEU A 175 -13.05 -6.93 -2.05
C LEU A 175 -13.10 -8.41 -2.45
N ARG A 176 -12.46 -9.31 -1.67
CA ARG A 176 -12.39 -10.74 -1.98
C ARG A 176 -13.48 -11.51 -1.23
N PRO A 177 -14.03 -12.58 -1.82
CA PRO A 177 -15.02 -13.43 -1.16
C PRO A 177 -14.55 -14.00 0.18
N ILE A 178 -13.25 -14.29 0.32
CA ILE A 178 -12.69 -14.83 1.57
C ILE A 178 -12.89 -13.91 2.78
N TRP A 179 -13.06 -12.59 2.57
CA TRP A 179 -13.32 -11.63 3.63
C TRP A 179 -14.56 -11.98 4.45
N THR A 180 -15.60 -12.57 3.85
CA THR A 180 -16.82 -12.95 4.59
C THR A 180 -16.58 -14.08 5.58
N ARG A 181 -15.49 -14.85 5.42
CA ARG A 181 -15.12 -15.95 6.31
C ARG A 181 -14.14 -15.50 7.40
N ILE A 182 -13.13 -14.73 7.02
CA ILE A 182 -12.01 -14.39 7.93
C ILE A 182 -12.08 -12.97 8.50
N GLY A 183 -12.91 -12.09 7.94
CA GLY A 183 -12.95 -10.67 8.30
C GLY A 183 -13.27 -10.41 9.77
N ALA A 184 -14.14 -11.22 10.37
CA ALA A 184 -14.52 -11.10 11.79
C ALA A 184 -13.36 -11.36 12.76
N VAL A 185 -12.41 -12.24 12.39
CA VAL A 185 -11.21 -12.52 13.18
C VAL A 185 -10.08 -11.57 12.83
N LEU A 186 -9.92 -11.29 11.54
CA LEU A 186 -8.83 -10.50 11.02
C LEU A 186 -8.91 -9.03 11.44
N MET A 187 -10.12 -8.45 11.50
CA MET A 187 -10.29 -7.05 11.90
C MET A 187 -9.80 -6.79 13.33
N PRO A 188 -10.26 -7.51 14.37
CA PRO A 188 -9.69 -7.38 15.71
C PRO A 188 -8.17 -7.63 15.74
N ALA A 189 -7.68 -8.63 15.00
CA ALA A 189 -6.24 -8.92 14.95
C ALA A 189 -5.41 -7.74 14.42
N LEU A 190 -5.91 -7.00 13.42
CA LEU A 190 -5.23 -5.80 12.90
C LEU A 190 -5.04 -4.70 13.96
N PHE A 191 -5.89 -4.64 14.99
CA PHE A 191 -5.74 -3.70 16.11
C PHE A 191 -4.94 -4.31 17.26
N MET A 192 -5.17 -5.59 17.58
CA MET A 192 -4.52 -6.25 18.71
C MET A 192 -3.01 -6.41 18.51
N ILE A 193 -2.55 -6.76 17.30
CA ILE A 193 -1.12 -6.99 17.04
C ILE A 193 -0.25 -5.78 17.41
N PRO A 194 -0.49 -4.54 16.91
CA PRO A 194 0.35 -3.40 17.25
C PRO A 194 0.23 -3.00 18.73
N ILE A 195 -0.95 -3.16 19.34
CA ILE A 195 -1.15 -2.87 20.77
C ILE A 195 -0.30 -3.81 21.63
N LEU A 196 -0.41 -5.12 21.40
CA LEU A 196 0.35 -6.12 22.15
C LEU A 196 1.86 -5.97 21.92
N ALA A 197 2.28 -5.63 20.70
CA ALA A 197 3.69 -5.39 20.39
C ALA A 197 4.24 -4.15 21.11
N LEU A 198 3.47 -3.05 21.20
CA LEU A 198 3.86 -1.85 21.93
C LEU A 198 3.96 -2.12 23.44
N LEU A 199 2.98 -2.83 24.01
CA LEU A 199 3.04 -3.22 25.42
C LEU A 199 4.23 -4.14 25.69
N GLY A 200 4.48 -5.12 24.81
CA GLY A 200 5.66 -5.97 24.88
C GLY A 200 6.98 -5.19 24.77
N PHE A 201 7.06 -4.17 23.91
CA PHE A 201 8.24 -3.31 23.81
C PHE A 201 8.52 -2.53 25.10
N VAL A 202 7.47 -2.08 25.80
CA VAL A 202 7.58 -1.39 27.09
C VAL A 202 7.98 -2.36 28.20
N GLU A 203 7.25 -3.46 28.38
CA GLU A 203 7.54 -4.44 29.45
C GLU A 203 8.91 -5.11 29.24
N GLY A 204 9.23 -5.50 28.00
CA GLY A 204 10.56 -6.03 27.68
C GLY A 204 11.68 -5.00 27.93
N GLY A 205 11.42 -3.71 27.75
CA GLY A 205 12.34 -2.64 28.09
C GLY A 205 12.63 -2.57 29.59
N ARG A 206 11.57 -2.64 30.39
CA ARG A 206 11.67 -2.70 31.86
C ARG A 206 12.46 -3.92 32.32
N ASP A 207 12.14 -5.11 31.81
CA ASP A 207 12.86 -6.34 32.13
C ASP A 207 14.34 -6.26 31.73
N ALA A 208 14.66 -5.64 30.59
CA ALA A 208 16.02 -5.50 30.11
C ALA A 208 16.86 -4.55 31.00
N LEU A 209 16.24 -3.49 31.53
CA LEU A 209 16.86 -2.59 32.51
C LEU A 209 17.15 -3.32 33.82
N LEU A 210 16.17 -4.05 34.36
CA LEU A 210 16.35 -4.85 35.58
C LEU A 210 17.46 -5.88 35.43
N ARG A 211 17.48 -6.60 34.30
CA ARG A 211 18.52 -7.59 34.00
C ARG A 211 19.92 -6.99 33.95
N LEU A 212 20.05 -5.74 33.50
CA LEU A 212 21.34 -5.05 33.48
C LEU A 212 21.86 -4.80 34.91
N GLU A 213 20.98 -4.52 35.87
CA GLU A 213 21.36 -4.27 37.26
C GLU A 213 21.75 -5.56 37.99
N THR A 214 21.11 -6.68 37.66
CA THR A 214 21.23 -7.93 38.42
C THR A 214 22.22 -8.95 37.84
N ALA A 215 22.73 -8.76 36.62
CA ALA A 215 23.58 -9.74 35.93
C ALA A 215 24.92 -9.15 35.41
N PRO A 216 26.02 -9.28 36.17
CA PRO A 216 27.34 -8.75 35.78
C PRO A 216 27.86 -9.27 34.42
N ASP A 217 27.69 -10.55 34.14
CA ASP A 217 28.10 -11.15 32.85
C ASP A 217 27.35 -10.51 31.67
N TRP A 218 26.09 -10.13 31.90
CA TRP A 218 25.30 -9.43 30.89
C TRP A 218 25.80 -8.01 30.66
N GLN A 219 26.21 -7.29 31.71
CA GLN A 219 26.82 -5.96 31.58
C GLN A 219 28.08 -6.01 30.69
N ALA A 220 28.97 -6.98 30.92
CA ALA A 220 30.17 -7.14 30.11
C ALA A 220 29.84 -7.39 28.63
N LYS A 221 28.85 -8.23 28.34
CA LYS A 221 28.38 -8.49 26.98
C LYS A 221 27.75 -7.24 26.34
N VAL A 222 26.95 -6.48 27.09
CA VAL A 222 26.37 -5.21 26.61
C VAL A 222 27.46 -4.20 26.26
N ASN A 223 28.46 -4.03 27.12
CA ASN A 223 29.57 -3.11 26.87
C ASN A 223 30.35 -3.47 25.60
N ASN A 224 30.58 -4.76 25.34
CA ASN A 224 31.20 -5.21 24.10
C ASN A 224 30.34 -4.88 22.86
N LEU A 225 29.03 -5.13 22.92
CA LEU A 225 28.11 -4.81 21.82
C LEU A 225 27.97 -3.30 21.57
N LEU A 226 28.04 -2.48 22.64
CA LEU A 226 28.08 -1.02 22.52
C LEU A 226 29.35 -0.56 21.80
N LEU A 227 30.52 -1.06 22.19
CA LEU A 227 31.79 -0.75 21.52
C LEU A 227 31.75 -1.12 20.02
N LEU A 228 31.18 -2.29 19.67
CA LEU A 228 30.99 -2.68 18.27
C LEU A 228 30.04 -1.74 17.52
N THR A 229 29.00 -1.25 18.19
CA THR A 229 28.05 -0.29 17.62
C THR A 229 28.71 1.07 17.39
N GLU A 230 29.49 1.56 18.35
CA GLU A 230 30.24 2.82 18.27
C GLU A 230 31.28 2.79 17.15
N THR A 231 32.06 1.72 17.07
CA THR A 231 33.06 1.55 15.99
C THR A 231 32.43 1.48 14.60
N ALA A 232 31.20 0.97 14.49
CA ALA A 232 30.46 0.93 13.24
C ALA A 232 29.68 2.22 12.93
N ALA A 233 29.49 3.12 13.90
CA ALA A 233 28.56 4.24 13.80
C ALA A 233 28.82 5.14 12.59
N ALA A 234 30.07 5.53 12.34
CA ALA A 234 30.43 6.36 11.18
C ALA A 234 30.07 5.69 9.85
N ARG A 235 30.30 4.38 9.74
CA ARG A 235 29.96 3.60 8.54
C ARG A 235 28.45 3.47 8.36
N LEU A 236 27.71 3.18 9.43
CA LEU A 236 26.24 3.11 9.38
C LEU A 236 25.63 4.46 9.00
N ASN A 237 26.11 5.56 9.58
CA ASN A 237 25.67 6.91 9.26
C ASN A 237 25.96 7.26 7.79
N ALA A 238 27.13 6.90 7.27
CA ALA A 238 27.45 7.11 5.86
C ALA A 238 26.50 6.34 4.91
N ILE A 239 26.18 5.08 5.25
CA ILE A 239 25.21 4.28 4.47
C ILE A 239 23.81 4.88 4.57
N GLN A 240 23.37 5.22 5.79
CA GLN A 240 22.07 5.85 6.03
C GLN A 240 21.92 7.14 5.21
N ASN A 241 22.90 8.04 5.27
CA ASN A 241 22.87 9.31 4.55
C ASN A 241 22.81 9.10 3.03
N ARG A 242 23.54 8.11 2.49
CA ARG A 242 23.47 7.77 1.06
C ARG A 242 22.09 7.24 0.67
N VAL A 243 21.51 6.34 1.47
CA VAL A 243 20.18 5.79 1.21
C VAL A 243 19.12 6.89 1.27
N ILE A 244 19.15 7.75 2.30
CA ILE A 244 18.21 8.87 2.44
C ILE A 244 18.36 9.85 1.28
N LEU A 245 19.60 10.18 0.87
CA LEU A 245 19.86 11.07 -0.26
C LEU A 245 19.28 10.50 -1.57
N ILE A 246 19.58 9.24 -1.89
CA ILE A 246 19.07 8.58 -3.09
C ILE A 246 17.54 8.53 -3.06
N TYR A 247 16.97 8.12 -1.93
CA TYR A 247 15.52 8.10 -1.74
C TYR A 247 14.88 9.50 -1.93
N GLY A 248 15.49 10.54 -1.35
CA GLY A 248 15.05 11.92 -1.48
C GLY A 248 15.08 12.42 -2.92
N ILE A 249 16.16 12.13 -3.67
CA ILE A 249 16.26 12.47 -5.10
C ILE A 249 15.15 11.77 -5.90
N LEU A 250 14.94 10.47 -5.67
CA LEU A 250 13.91 9.71 -6.38
C LEU A 250 12.49 10.20 -6.04
N LEU A 251 12.24 10.56 -4.78
CA LEU A 251 10.98 11.14 -4.34
C LEU A 251 10.73 12.50 -5.00
N LEU A 252 11.73 13.40 -4.99
CA LEU A 252 11.63 14.70 -5.65
C LEU A 252 11.41 14.56 -7.16
N ALA A 253 12.09 13.63 -7.81
CA ALA A 253 11.87 13.33 -9.22
C ALA A 253 10.43 12.83 -9.47
N ALA A 254 9.91 11.92 -8.63
CA ALA A 254 8.53 11.45 -8.73
C ALA A 254 7.52 12.59 -8.56
N LEU A 255 7.73 13.48 -7.59
CA LEU A 255 6.88 14.66 -7.36
C LEU A 255 6.96 15.67 -8.52
N ALA A 256 8.15 15.90 -9.08
CA ALA A 256 8.33 16.76 -10.25
C ALA A 256 7.60 16.21 -11.47
N VAL A 257 7.69 14.91 -11.74
CA VAL A 257 6.94 14.25 -12.82
C VAL A 257 5.43 14.37 -12.60
N MET A 258 4.95 14.18 -11.36
CA MET A 258 3.55 14.37 -11.02
C MET A 258 3.10 15.82 -11.27
N ALA A 259 3.88 16.81 -10.83
CA ALA A 259 3.59 18.23 -11.02
C ALA A 259 3.53 18.59 -12.51
N ILE A 260 4.51 18.15 -13.31
CA ILE A 260 4.52 18.36 -14.77
C ILE A 260 3.24 17.80 -15.41
N ARG A 261 2.80 16.60 -15.01
CA ARG A 261 1.58 15.97 -15.55
C ARG A 261 0.31 16.72 -15.18
N ILE A 262 0.23 17.24 -13.95
CA ILE A 262 -0.90 18.07 -13.49
C ILE A 262 -0.94 19.38 -14.27
N LEU A 263 0.21 20.03 -14.47
CA LEU A 263 0.29 21.33 -15.12
C LEU A 263 0.07 21.26 -16.65
N ARG A 264 0.54 20.20 -17.32
CA ARG A 264 0.45 20.06 -18.80
C ARG A 264 -0.98 20.09 -19.36
N HIS A 265 -1.99 19.72 -18.58
CA HIS A 265 -3.38 19.65 -19.04
C HIS A 265 -4.31 20.60 -18.28
N ARG A 266 -3.74 21.61 -17.60
CA ARG A 266 -4.52 22.50 -16.72
C ARG A 266 -5.51 23.39 -17.50
N ASP A 267 -5.17 23.73 -18.74
CA ASP A 267 -5.90 24.70 -19.56
C ASP A 267 -6.92 24.03 -20.52
N THR A 268 -6.89 22.70 -20.65
CA THR A 268 -7.83 21.97 -21.51
C THR A 268 -9.07 21.58 -20.71
N GLN A 269 -10.19 22.25 -20.96
CA GLN A 269 -11.47 21.94 -20.33
C GLN A 269 -12.17 20.77 -21.01
N VAL A 270 -12.90 19.99 -20.21
CA VAL A 270 -13.76 18.88 -20.64
C VAL A 270 -15.03 18.90 -19.81
N THR A 271 -16.14 18.40 -20.36
CA THR A 271 -17.43 18.41 -19.65
C THR A 271 -18.06 17.02 -19.61
N ILE A 272 -18.80 16.76 -18.52
CA ILE A 272 -19.56 15.54 -18.29
C ILE A 272 -21.00 15.93 -18.02
N THR A 273 -21.93 15.46 -18.84
CA THR A 273 -23.36 15.61 -18.61
C THR A 273 -23.90 14.30 -18.04
N TYR A 274 -24.42 14.35 -16.82
CA TYR A 274 -25.05 13.20 -16.20
C TYR A 274 -26.52 13.10 -16.63
N GLU A 275 -26.99 11.89 -16.93
CA GLU A 275 -28.40 11.64 -17.25
C GLU A 275 -29.32 12.18 -16.14
N GLY A 276 -30.23 13.10 -16.48
CA GLY A 276 -31.17 13.70 -15.53
C GLY A 276 -30.55 14.67 -14.51
N GLU A 277 -29.27 15.03 -14.64
CA GLU A 277 -28.54 15.87 -13.69
C GLU A 277 -27.71 16.96 -14.38
N ALA A 278 -27.05 17.80 -13.58
CA ALA A 278 -26.25 18.92 -14.06
C ALA A 278 -25.01 18.48 -14.87
N THR A 279 -24.63 19.33 -15.83
CA THR A 279 -23.34 19.24 -16.51
C THR A 279 -22.24 19.77 -15.59
N ILE A 280 -21.20 18.98 -15.40
CA ILE A 280 -20.01 19.37 -14.65
C ILE A 280 -18.81 19.58 -15.58
N ALA A 281 -17.95 20.53 -15.23
CA ALA A 281 -16.72 20.81 -15.94
C ALA A 281 -15.52 20.22 -15.19
N GLY A 282 -14.51 19.80 -15.95
CA GLY A 282 -13.25 19.28 -15.45
C GLY A 282 -12.10 19.66 -16.37
N ARG A 283 -10.97 18.96 -16.18
CA ARG A 283 -9.76 19.14 -16.99
C ARG A 283 -9.41 17.85 -17.70
N ALA A 284 -8.83 17.98 -18.90
CA ALA A 284 -8.37 16.84 -19.66
C ALA A 284 -7.34 15.99 -18.89
N GLY A 285 -7.34 14.69 -19.15
CA GLY A 285 -6.47 13.70 -18.52
C GLY A 285 -7.00 13.14 -17.18
N LEU A 286 -8.03 13.75 -16.61
CA LEU A 286 -8.73 13.24 -15.43
C LEU A 286 -9.72 12.13 -15.81
N SER A 287 -9.89 11.18 -14.89
CA SER A 287 -10.96 10.18 -14.98
C SER A 287 -12.33 10.79 -14.69
N ILE A 288 -13.39 10.18 -15.21
CA ILE A 288 -14.79 10.56 -14.91
C ILE A 288 -14.99 10.68 -13.39
N LEU A 289 -14.45 9.72 -12.62
CA LEU A 289 -14.50 9.76 -11.15
C LEU A 289 -13.77 10.97 -10.58
N GLU A 290 -12.55 11.27 -11.04
CA GLU A 290 -11.78 12.42 -10.55
C GLU A 290 -12.50 13.74 -10.84
N ILE A 291 -13.11 13.90 -12.02
CA ILE A 291 -13.89 15.08 -12.39
C ILE A 291 -15.13 15.19 -11.49
N SER A 292 -15.82 14.08 -11.25
CA SER A 292 -17.00 14.04 -10.40
C SER A 292 -16.68 14.45 -8.97
N LEU A 293 -15.62 13.88 -8.38
CA LEU A 293 -15.20 14.21 -7.01
C LEU A 293 -14.70 15.65 -6.87
N LEU A 294 -14.12 16.24 -7.92
CA LEU A 294 -13.70 17.65 -7.91
C LEU A 294 -14.88 18.62 -7.99
N ALA A 295 -16.00 18.18 -8.58
CA ALA A 295 -17.23 18.95 -8.69
C ALA A 295 -18.24 18.60 -7.59
N ASP A 296 -17.80 17.92 -6.53
CA ASP A 296 -18.65 17.40 -5.43
C ASP A 296 -19.84 16.54 -5.90
N MET A 297 -19.73 15.93 -7.08
CA MET A 297 -20.74 15.02 -7.62
C MET A 297 -20.56 13.61 -7.04
N PRO A 298 -21.54 13.11 -6.26
CA PRO A 298 -21.42 11.82 -5.60
C PRO A 298 -21.33 10.63 -6.56
N HIS A 299 -20.34 9.76 -6.35
CA HIS A 299 -20.07 8.64 -7.22
C HIS A 299 -19.49 7.44 -6.44
N ALA A 300 -20.00 6.22 -6.65
CA ALA A 300 -19.53 5.05 -5.90
C ALA A 300 -18.11 4.64 -6.29
N HIS A 301 -17.21 4.48 -5.31
CA HIS A 301 -15.80 4.17 -5.57
C HIS A 301 -15.12 3.38 -4.44
N VAL A 302 -15.70 2.24 -4.03
CA VAL A 302 -15.25 1.44 -2.86
C VAL A 302 -13.75 1.14 -2.84
N CYS A 303 -13.13 0.92 -4.02
CA CYS A 303 -11.68 0.65 -4.10
C CYS A 303 -10.79 1.90 -4.16
N GLY A 304 -11.31 3.12 -3.96
CA GLY A 304 -10.55 4.37 -4.07
C GLY A 304 -10.08 4.67 -5.50
N GLY A 305 -10.89 4.31 -6.51
CA GLY A 305 -10.56 4.56 -7.92
C GLY A 305 -9.46 3.67 -8.52
N ARG A 306 -9.14 2.53 -7.89
CA ARG A 306 -8.07 1.60 -8.34
C ARG A 306 -8.50 0.61 -9.43
N GLY A 307 -9.72 0.72 -9.97
CA GLY A 307 -10.26 -0.17 -11.00
C GLY A 307 -10.46 -1.62 -10.56
N ARG A 308 -10.63 -1.90 -9.26
CA ARG A 308 -10.73 -3.27 -8.71
C ARG A 308 -12.14 -3.71 -8.33
N CYS A 309 -12.96 -2.79 -7.82
CA CYS A 309 -14.26 -3.13 -7.23
C CYS A 309 -15.38 -3.28 -8.27
N GLY A 310 -15.40 -2.44 -9.31
CA GLY A 310 -16.49 -2.39 -10.30
C GLY A 310 -17.66 -1.47 -9.90
N THR A 311 -17.67 -0.87 -8.71
CA THR A 311 -18.80 -0.05 -8.22
C THR A 311 -18.97 1.28 -8.94
N CYS A 312 -17.92 1.79 -9.58
CA CYS A 312 -17.94 3.03 -10.37
C CYS A 312 -18.39 2.78 -11.83
N LEU A 313 -19.25 1.80 -12.06
CA LEU A 313 -19.65 1.40 -13.40
C LEU A 313 -20.56 2.47 -14.01
N VAL A 314 -20.26 2.87 -15.24
CA VAL A 314 -21.03 3.87 -15.98
C VAL A 314 -21.24 3.43 -17.43
N ALA A 315 -22.36 3.82 -18.02
CA ALA A 315 -22.50 3.88 -19.47
C ALA A 315 -21.96 5.24 -19.92
N ALA A 316 -20.95 5.26 -20.79
CA ALA A 316 -20.32 6.49 -21.26
C ALA A 316 -20.52 6.62 -22.78
N GLN A 317 -21.23 7.66 -23.20
CA GLN A 317 -21.47 7.98 -24.59
C GLN A 317 -20.59 9.17 -24.99
N SER A 318 -19.73 8.95 -25.97
CA SER A 318 -18.68 9.88 -26.35
C SER A 318 -18.92 10.50 -27.72
N GLU A 319 -20.13 11.00 -27.96
CA GLU A 319 -20.51 11.56 -29.28
C GLU A 319 -19.63 12.77 -29.66
N HIS A 320 -19.29 13.62 -28.68
CA HIS A 320 -18.53 14.87 -28.88
C HIS A 320 -17.27 14.94 -28.02
N GLY A 321 -16.73 13.80 -27.61
CA GLY A 321 -15.62 13.73 -26.66
C GLY A 321 -14.71 12.53 -26.89
N VAL A 322 -13.47 12.64 -26.41
CA VAL A 322 -12.47 11.58 -26.52
C VAL A 322 -12.21 10.98 -25.14
N VAL A 323 -12.54 9.71 -24.97
CA VAL A 323 -12.25 8.94 -23.75
C VAL A 323 -11.02 8.06 -24.02
N SER A 324 -10.15 7.89 -23.01
CA SER A 324 -9.00 7.00 -23.11
C SER A 324 -9.42 5.56 -23.44
N PRO A 325 -8.62 4.81 -24.21
CA PRO A 325 -8.89 3.39 -24.47
C PRO A 325 -8.96 2.57 -23.19
N VAL A 326 -9.68 1.44 -23.24
CA VAL A 326 -9.87 0.54 -22.09
C VAL A 326 -8.51 -0.04 -21.68
N GLY A 327 -8.11 0.22 -20.43
CA GLY A 327 -6.87 -0.30 -19.87
C GLY A 327 -6.99 -1.74 -19.40
N ASP A 328 -5.86 -2.44 -19.20
CA ASP A 328 -5.84 -3.84 -18.74
C ASP A 328 -6.56 -4.07 -17.39
N ILE A 329 -6.49 -3.10 -16.48
CA ILE A 329 -7.15 -3.18 -15.16
C ILE A 329 -8.66 -3.07 -15.35
N GLU A 330 -9.09 -2.10 -16.17
CA GLU A 330 -10.49 -1.88 -16.51
C GLU A 330 -11.07 -3.12 -17.19
N ALA A 331 -10.44 -3.62 -18.27
CA ALA A 331 -10.88 -4.79 -19.00
C ALA A 331 -11.07 -6.03 -18.11
N ARG A 332 -10.15 -6.28 -17.17
CA ARG A 332 -10.28 -7.41 -16.23
C ARG A 332 -11.48 -7.27 -15.31
N THR A 333 -11.73 -6.08 -14.80
CA THR A 333 -12.85 -5.83 -13.89
C THR A 333 -14.17 -5.84 -14.64
N LEU A 334 -14.24 -5.24 -15.82
CA LEU A 334 -15.40 -5.29 -16.71
C LEU A 334 -15.77 -6.74 -17.07
N ALA A 335 -14.79 -7.56 -17.47
CA ALA A 335 -15.01 -8.98 -17.74
C ALA A 335 -15.48 -9.74 -16.50
N ARG A 336 -14.94 -9.43 -15.31
CA ARG A 336 -15.32 -10.09 -14.05
C ARG A 336 -16.75 -9.78 -13.62
N ILE A 337 -17.26 -8.58 -13.91
CA ILE A 337 -18.62 -8.17 -13.53
C ILE A 337 -19.65 -8.39 -14.64
N GLY A 338 -19.23 -8.85 -15.82
CA GLY A 338 -20.12 -9.06 -16.96
C GLY A 338 -20.61 -7.77 -17.62
N ALA A 339 -19.77 -6.74 -17.65
CA ALA A 339 -20.12 -5.44 -18.22
C ALA A 339 -20.30 -5.48 -19.75
N ARG A 340 -21.19 -4.63 -20.28
CA ARG A 340 -21.47 -4.48 -21.73
C ARG A 340 -20.40 -3.64 -22.44
N GLN A 341 -20.38 -3.66 -23.78
CA GLN A 341 -19.34 -2.98 -24.58
C GLN A 341 -19.25 -1.46 -24.37
N ASN A 342 -20.37 -0.78 -24.11
CA ASN A 342 -20.42 0.67 -23.88
C ASN A 342 -20.23 1.07 -22.41
N GLU A 343 -19.96 0.09 -21.54
CA GLU A 343 -19.79 0.32 -20.11
C GLU A 343 -18.31 0.48 -19.77
N ARG A 344 -18.04 1.45 -18.89
CA ARG A 344 -16.70 1.85 -18.48
C ARG A 344 -16.63 1.93 -16.98
N LEU A 345 -15.42 1.82 -16.44
CA LEU A 345 -15.19 2.19 -15.04
C LEU A 345 -14.87 3.67 -14.98
N ALA A 346 -15.71 4.47 -14.32
CA ALA A 346 -15.50 5.91 -14.21
C ALA A 346 -14.12 6.27 -13.62
N CYS A 347 -13.55 5.42 -12.78
CA CYS A 347 -12.21 5.61 -12.23
C CYS A 347 -11.04 5.30 -13.19
N GLN A 348 -11.29 4.66 -14.33
CA GLN A 348 -10.28 4.30 -15.33
C GLN A 348 -10.48 5.05 -16.64
N ALA A 349 -11.73 5.35 -17.01
CA ALA A 349 -12.08 6.14 -18.19
C ALA A 349 -11.67 7.59 -18.03
N ARG A 350 -10.60 8.00 -18.73
CA ARG A 350 -10.07 9.37 -18.71
C ARG A 350 -10.61 10.18 -19.85
N LEU A 351 -11.08 11.39 -19.54
CA LEU A 351 -11.53 12.33 -20.53
C LEU A 351 -10.33 13.08 -21.10
N LEU A 352 -10.09 12.95 -22.40
CA LEU A 352 -8.96 13.57 -23.07
C LEU A 352 -9.35 14.89 -23.70
N GLN A 353 -10.56 14.99 -24.27
CA GLN A 353 -11.07 16.18 -24.96
C GLN A 353 -12.61 16.16 -25.00
N GLY A 354 -13.23 17.34 -25.14
CA GLY A 354 -14.65 17.48 -25.47
C GLY A 354 -15.64 17.18 -24.34
N ALA A 355 -16.84 16.80 -24.74
CA ALA A 355 -17.98 16.56 -23.86
C ALA A 355 -18.48 15.11 -23.98
N ILE A 356 -18.90 14.50 -22.87
CA ILE A 356 -19.50 13.16 -22.86
C ILE A 356 -20.79 13.13 -22.03
N HIS A 357 -21.68 12.19 -22.39
CA HIS A 357 -22.86 11.85 -21.61
C HIS A 357 -22.59 10.59 -20.78
N VAL A 358 -22.98 10.62 -19.51
CA VAL A 358 -22.68 9.55 -18.55
C VAL A 358 -23.94 9.17 -17.77
N THR A 359 -24.26 7.88 -17.76
CA THR A 359 -25.29 7.31 -16.89
C THR A 359 -24.62 6.45 -15.83
N ARG A 360 -24.93 6.67 -14.56
CA ARG A 360 -24.48 5.81 -13.45
C ARG A 360 -25.27 4.50 -13.49
N LEU A 361 -24.57 3.38 -13.50
CA LEU A 361 -25.18 2.04 -13.51
C LEU A 361 -25.18 1.38 -12.12
N GLN A 362 -24.77 2.13 -11.10
CA GLN A 362 -24.75 1.73 -9.71
C GLN A 362 -25.23 2.90 -8.84
N PRO A 363 -25.85 2.63 -7.68
CA PRO A 363 -26.19 3.67 -6.71
C PRO A 363 -24.97 4.51 -6.32
N VAL A 364 -25.23 5.73 -5.85
CA VAL A 364 -24.19 6.65 -5.37
C VAL A 364 -23.39 6.06 -4.20
N HIS A 365 -24.06 5.34 -3.32
CA HIS A 365 -23.47 4.69 -2.15
C HIS A 365 -23.65 3.18 -2.27
N VAL A 366 -22.52 2.48 -2.31
CA VAL A 366 -22.47 1.03 -2.45
C VAL A 366 -21.37 0.50 -1.54
N ASP A 367 -21.61 -0.63 -0.89
CA ASP A 367 -20.61 -1.27 -0.04
C ASP A 367 -19.70 -2.24 -0.83
N ALA A 368 -18.79 -2.91 -0.13
CA ALA A 368 -17.89 -3.87 -0.77
C ALA A 368 -18.58 -5.16 -1.25
N GLN A 369 -19.85 -5.44 -0.88
CA GLN A 369 -20.54 -6.67 -1.26
C GLN A 369 -20.81 -6.74 -2.75
N VAL A 370 -21.15 -5.61 -3.39
CA VAL A 370 -21.34 -5.55 -4.85
C VAL A 370 -20.07 -5.97 -5.60
N SER A 371 -18.89 -5.66 -5.05
CA SER A 371 -17.64 -6.16 -5.61
C SER A 371 -17.44 -7.67 -5.43
N ARG A 372 -17.96 -8.26 -4.35
CA ARG A 372 -17.82 -9.69 -4.03
C ARG A 372 -18.78 -10.57 -4.83
N PHE A 373 -20.00 -10.07 -5.09
CA PHE A 373 -21.07 -10.79 -5.76
C PHE A 373 -21.72 -9.96 -6.88
N PRO A 374 -21.02 -9.74 -8.01
CA PRO A 374 -21.49 -8.84 -9.06
C PRO A 374 -22.84 -9.25 -9.67
N HIS A 375 -23.06 -10.56 -9.84
CA HIS A 375 -24.28 -11.09 -10.45
C HIS A 375 -25.52 -11.03 -9.54
N ARG A 376 -25.34 -11.00 -8.21
CA ARG A 376 -26.46 -10.85 -7.25
C ARG A 376 -26.93 -9.41 -7.13
N ALA A 377 -26.06 -8.44 -7.40
CA ALA A 377 -26.41 -7.01 -7.34
C ALA A 377 -27.36 -6.61 -8.49
N ASN A 378 -27.22 -7.23 -9.67
CA ASN A 378 -28.13 -6.97 -10.80
C ASN A 378 -29.57 -7.45 -10.54
N ASP A 379 -29.77 -8.54 -9.80
CA ASP A 379 -31.12 -9.01 -9.42
C ASP A 379 -31.81 -8.07 -8.42
N GLN A 380 -31.04 -7.41 -7.55
CA GLN A 380 -31.60 -6.48 -6.57
C GLN A 380 -31.91 -5.10 -7.16
N SER A 381 -31.18 -4.64 -8.18
CA SER A 381 -31.50 -3.38 -8.88
C SER A 381 -32.79 -3.42 -9.68
N VAL A 382 -33.36 -4.61 -9.95
CA VAL A 382 -34.67 -4.77 -10.62
C VAL A 382 -35.83 -4.66 -9.62
N ASN A 383 -35.59 -4.73 -8.30
CA ASN A 383 -36.64 -4.81 -7.28
C ASN A 383 -36.78 -3.59 -6.35
N VAL A 384 -36.09 -2.46 -6.63
CA VAL A 384 -36.24 -1.22 -5.82
C VAL A 384 -37.37 -0.31 -6.34
N SER A 385 -38.23 -0.80 -7.22
CA SER A 385 -39.48 -0.11 -7.63
C SER A 385 -40.73 -0.65 -6.92
N GLY A 386 -40.59 -1.27 -5.73
CA GLY A 386 -41.70 -1.82 -4.96
C GLY A 386 -41.71 -1.29 -3.53
N ASP A 387 -42.66 -0.41 -3.26
CA ASP A 387 -43.29 -0.08 -1.98
C ASP A 387 -42.39 0.24 -0.78
N LEU A 388 -42.28 1.54 -0.49
CA LEU A 388 -42.02 2.05 0.85
C LEU A 388 -43.31 1.92 1.68
N PRO A 389 -43.26 1.34 2.90
CA PRO A 389 -44.15 1.76 3.97
C PRO A 389 -43.73 3.10 4.58
#